data_AF-A0A2V7SA08-F1
#
_entry.id   AF-A0A2V7SA08-F1
#
_cell.length_a   1.000
_cell.length_b   1.000
_cell.length_c   1.000
_cell.angle_alpha   90.00
_cell.angle_beta   90.00
_cell.angle_gamma   90.00
#
_symmetry.space_group_name_H-M   'P 1'
#
loop_
_entity.id
_entity.type
_entity.pdbx_description
1 polymer ?
#
loop_
_entity_poly.entity_id
_entity_poly.type
_entity_poly.pdbx_seq_one_letter_code
_entity_poly.pdbx_strand_id
1 'polypeptide(L)' 'MRCRSARAIPFPGGTVRRATPGTLVSRRENLGRKLFTVSFDSGQKLILFAHEIEFENEELAA' A
#
# COMPACT_ATOMS: atom_id res chain seq x y z
N MET A 1 8.79 2.28 6.41
CA MET A 1 7.46 2.41 7.04
C MET A 1 6.65 1.16 6.68
N ARG A 2 6.16 0.43 7.69
CA ARG A 2 5.39 -0.80 7.47
C ARG A 2 3.90 -0.47 7.26
N CYS A 3 3.27 -1.28 6.43
CA CYS A 3 1.86 -1.17 6.09
C CYS A 3 1.30 -2.53 5.71
N ARG A 4 -0.01 -2.62 5.57
CA ARG A 4 -0.72 -3.78 5.03
C ARG A 4 -1.80 -3.34 4.07
N SER A 5 -2.22 -4.23 3.18
CA SER A 5 -3.37 -3.98 2.31
C SER A 5 -4.67 -3.85 3.14
N ALA A 6 -5.41 -2.76 2.96
CA ALA A 6 -6.69 -2.53 3.65
C ALA A 6 -7.82 -3.44 3.12
N ARG A 7 -7.67 -3.86 1.85
CA ARG A 7 -8.63 -4.68 1.09
C ARG A 7 -7.90 -5.66 0.17
N ALA A 8 -8.66 -6.54 -0.48
CA ALA A 8 -8.12 -7.29 -1.61
C ALA A 8 -7.84 -6.34 -2.79
N ILE A 9 -6.64 -6.46 -3.38
CA ILE A 9 -6.15 -5.61 -4.47
C ILE A 9 -5.88 -6.51 -5.69
N PRO A 10 -6.75 -6.48 -6.72
CA PRO A 10 -6.49 -7.19 -7.96
C PRO A 10 -5.36 -6.51 -8.75
N PHE A 11 -4.52 -7.31 -9.39
CA PHE A 11 -3.48 -6.87 -10.31
C PHE A 11 -3.34 -7.90 -11.44
N PRO A 12 -2.65 -7.58 -12.56
CA PRO A 12 -2.59 -8.50 -13.71
C PRO A 12 -2.09 -9.92 -13.40
N GLY A 13 -1.25 -10.09 -12.37
CA GLY A 13 -0.71 -11.38 -11.94
C GLY A 13 -1.45 -12.04 -10.77
N GLY A 14 -2.63 -11.55 -10.36
CA GLY A 14 -3.43 -12.17 -9.32
C GLY A 14 -4.09 -11.18 -8.36
N THR A 15 -4.07 -11.49 -7.06
CA THR A 15 -4.68 -10.64 -6.04
C THR A 15 -3.83 -10.63 -4.78
N VAL A 16 -3.49 -9.43 -4.30
CA VAL A 16 -2.99 -9.25 -2.95
C VAL A 16 -4.19 -9.33 -2.01
N ARG A 17 -4.19 -10.29 -1.09
CA ARG A 17 -5.29 -10.48 -0.12
C ARG A 17 -5.36 -9.29 0.84
N ARG A 18 -6.48 -9.14 1.56
CA ARG A 18 -6.59 -8.17 2.67
C ARG A 18 -5.58 -8.52 3.77
N ALA A 19 -5.05 -7.49 4.42
CA ALA A 19 -4.08 -7.56 5.50
C ALA A 19 -2.73 -8.22 5.11
N THR A 20 -2.43 -8.30 3.81
CA THR A 20 -1.10 -8.72 3.36
C THR A 20 -0.08 -7.67 3.78
N PRO A 21 0.95 -8.02 4.55
CA PRO A 21 1.97 -7.07 5.00
C PRO A 21 2.89 -6.62 3.87
N GLY A 22 3.44 -5.42 4.01
CA GLY A 22 4.38 -4.86 3.07
C GLY A 22 5.13 -3.65 3.62
N THR A 23 6.01 -3.12 2.78
CA THR A 23 6.85 -1.97 3.09
C THR A 23 6.61 -0.86 2.08
N LEU A 24 6.32 0.35 2.56
CA LEU A 24 6.26 1.53 1.71
C LEU A 24 7.65 1.86 1.17
N VAL A 25 7.77 1.89 -0.16
CA VAL A 25 9.01 2.21 -0.89
C VAL A 25 9.04 3.69 -1.29
N SER A 26 7.92 4.26 -1.74
CA SER A 26 7.87 5.68 -2.10
C SER A 26 6.44 6.24 -2.05
N ARG A 27 6.34 7.56 -1.86
CA ARG A 27 5.09 8.33 -1.94
C ARG A 27 5.22 9.37 -3.03
N ARG A 28 4.19 9.51 -3.87
CA ARG A 28 4.09 10.56 -4.89
C ARG A 28 2.74 11.25 -4.76
N GLU A 29 2.72 12.54 -5.05
CA GLU A 29 1.48 13.29 -5.22
C GLU A 29 1.28 13.61 -6.69
N ASN A 30 0.08 13.33 -7.19
CA ASN A 30 -0.28 13.56 -8.58
C ASN A 30 -1.72 14.09 -8.63
N LEU A 31 -1.89 15.34 -9.07
CA LEU A 31 -3.20 16.00 -9.21
C LEU A 31 -4.08 15.87 -7.94
N GLY A 32 -3.49 16.13 -6.76
CA GLY A 32 -4.18 16.03 -5.47
C GLY A 32 -4.42 14.60 -4.97
N ARG A 33 -3.89 13.58 -5.65
CA ARG A 33 -3.96 12.19 -5.22
C ARG A 33 -2.61 11.72 -4.71
N LYS A 34 -2.60 11.05 -3.55
CA LYS A 34 -1.42 10.38 -3.00
C LYS A 34 -1.33 8.96 -3.52
N LEU A 35 -0.23 8.64 -4.18
CA LEU A 35 0.12 7.31 -4.67
C LEU A 35 1.28 6.75 -3.84
N PHE A 36 1.17 5.48 -3.47
CA PHE A 36 2.09 4.78 -2.60
C PHE A 36 2.64 3.57 -3.35
N THR A 37 3.95 3.50 -3.54
CA THR A 37 4.59 2.27 -4.03
C THR A 37 4.88 1.37 -2.85
N VAL A 38 4.24 0.22 -2.78
CA VAL A 38 4.42 -0.78 -1.71
C VAL A 38 5.07 -2.04 -2.28
N SER A 39 6.06 -2.56 -1.58
CA SER A 39 6.60 -3.91 -1.79
C SER A 39 5.96 -4.83 -0.76
N PHE A 40 5.06 -5.71 -1.20
CA PHE A 40 4.42 -6.69 -0.34
C PHE A 40 5.34 -7.87 -0.05
N ASP A 41 5.20 -8.43 1.14
CA ASP A 41 5.98 -9.59 1.58
C ASP A 41 5.63 -10.85 0.77
N SER A 42 4.47 -10.85 0.09
CA SER A 42 4.08 -11.86 -0.90
C SER A 42 4.79 -11.72 -2.25
N GLY A 43 5.71 -10.75 -2.41
CA GLY A 43 6.62 -10.59 -3.54
C GLY A 43 6.20 -9.57 -4.60
N GLN A 44 4.99 -9.00 -4.51
CA GLN A 44 4.50 -8.03 -5.49
C GLN A 44 4.92 -6.60 -5.12
N LYS A 45 5.26 -5.80 -6.11
CA LYS A 45 5.49 -4.35 -5.96
C LYS A 45 4.43 -3.57 -6.73
N LEU A 46 3.55 -2.87 -6.01
CA LEU A 46 2.37 -2.22 -6.59
C LEU A 46 2.34 -0.72 -6.26
N ILE A 47 1.70 0.07 -7.14
CA ILE A 47 1.36 1.47 -6.90
C ILE A 47 -0.11 1.52 -6.48
N LEU A 48 -0.36 2.06 -5.29
CA LEU A 48 -1.66 2.00 -4.61
C LEU A 48 -2.14 3.40 -4.22
N PHE A 49 -3.45 3.55 -4.10
CA PHE A 49 -4.06 4.73 -3.50
C PHE A 49 -3.97 4.68 -1.96
N ALA A 50 -4.10 5.85 -1.34
CA ALA A 50 -4.08 5.99 0.13
C ALA A 50 -5.05 5.04 0.84
N HIS A 51 -6.26 4.86 0.32
CA HIS A 51 -7.31 4.04 0.94
C HIS A 51 -7.10 2.53 0.76
N GLU A 52 -6.10 2.10 0.00
CA GLU A 52 -5.81 0.68 -0.24
C GLU A 52 -4.80 0.11 0.76
N ILE A 53 -4.20 0.95 1.60
CA ILE A 53 -3.20 0.57 2.59
C ILE A 53 -3.54 1.12 3.98
N GLU A 54 -3.20 0.35 5.00
CA GLU A 54 -3.20 0.77 6.41
C GLU A 54 -1.74 0.78 6.89
N PHE A 55 -1.30 1.86 7.54
CA PHE A 55 0.03 1.92 8.13
C PHE A 55 0.01 1.28 9.52
N GLU A 56 1.05 0.50 9.85
CA GLU A 56 1.08 -0.27 11.10
C GLU A 56 1.33 0.61 12.34
N ASN A 57 1.83 1.84 12.15
CA ASN A 57 1.97 2.85 13.19
C ASN A 57 1.28 4.15 12.74
N GLU A 58 -0.01 4.32 13.07
CA GLU A 58 -0.68 5.63 13.04
C GLU A 58 -0.25 6.48 14.24
N GLU A 59 1.03 6.83 14.33
CA GLU A 59 1.53 7.80 15.31
C GLU A 59 2.25 8.96 14.60
N LEU A 60 1.70 9.44 13.48
CA LEU A 60 2.13 10.67 12.80
C LEU A 60 1.11 11.11 11.74
N ALA A 61 -0.08 11.47 12.20
CA ALA A 61 -1.03 12.31 11.45
C ALA A 61 -1.93 13.08 12.44
N ALA A 62 -1.30 13.83 13.36
CA ALA A 62 -1.92 14.97 14.05
C ALA A 62 -1.28 16.25 13.49
#